data_AF-A0A1N7JRW6-F1
#
_entry.id   AF-A0A1N7JRW6-F1
#
_cell.length_a   1.000
_cell.length_b   1.000
_cell.length_c   1.000
_cell.angle_alpha   90.00
_cell.angle_beta   90.00
_cell.angle_gamma   90.00
#
_symmetry.space_group_name_H-M   'P 1'
#
loop_
_entity.id
_entity.type
_entity.pdbx_description
1 polymer ?
#
loop_
_entity_poly.entity_id
_entity_poly.type
_entity_poly.pdbx_seq_one_letter_code
_entity_poly.pdbx_strand_id
1 'polypeptide(L)'
;MRVTMEEKIKRLLAEQGLSEVEQEIVETLVPCLVIETTGEEAVTGASKFGGFPDLPPDMDWPSAGGKPLIFAAQYNLTEVHRADRMNPLPDRGMLYFFLAGDDLLWGAPRDAVSFQVLYRDVDPSGLRPAIYPDDLPREACPPEQGIRFRLEKTLPDVEVSEEMDALWYDLMDQLYELEERSATHHQAFGQPLSLEADVFATCRRQTGKETPDWVLLLQMDSDEELEMAWGRFGILSFCISREDLLTGRFDEACLVMQRD
;
A
#
# COMPACT_ATOMS: atom_id res chain seq x y z
N MET A 1 -19.73 1.97 18.28
CA MET A 1 -19.27 2.80 17.15
C MET A 1 -17.80 3.08 17.39
N ARG A 2 -16.94 2.82 16.41
CA ARG A 2 -15.53 3.24 16.47
C ARG A 2 -15.50 4.76 16.27
N VAL A 3 -14.63 5.46 16.99
CA VAL A 3 -14.49 6.92 16.87
C VAL A 3 -13.70 7.20 15.59
N THR A 4 -14.22 8.08 14.74
CA THR A 4 -13.60 8.49 13.47
C THR A 4 -12.37 9.36 13.69
N MET A 5 -11.51 9.49 12.67
CA MET A 5 -10.35 10.39 12.74
C MET A 5 -10.78 11.84 13.02
N GLU A 6 -11.84 12.30 12.37
CA GLU A 6 -12.40 13.63 12.57
C GLU A 6 -12.87 13.86 14.00
N GLU A 7 -13.55 12.88 14.60
CA GLU A 7 -14.00 12.96 16.00
C GLU A 7 -12.81 12.97 16.97
N LYS A 8 -11.75 12.22 16.69
CA LYS A 8 -10.51 12.22 17.47
C LYS A 8 -9.81 13.59 17.41
N ILE A 9 -9.62 14.13 16.20
CA ILE A 9 -9.00 15.45 15.97
C ILE A 9 -9.81 16.55 16.66
N LYS A 10 -11.13 16.54 16.49
CA LYS A 10 -12.03 17.49 17.13
C LYS A 10 -11.87 17.49 18.64
N ARG A 11 -11.79 16.30 19.25
CA ARG A 11 -11.61 16.17 20.70
C ARG A 11 -10.25 16.70 21.15
N LEU A 12 -9.17 16.35 20.44
CA LEU A 12 -7.82 16.83 20.74
C LEU A 12 -7.74 18.37 20.67
N LEU A 13 -8.24 18.96 19.59
CA LEU A 13 -8.23 20.41 19.40
C LEU A 13 -9.07 21.14 20.45
N ALA A 14 -10.20 20.58 20.87
CA ALA A 14 -11.00 21.13 21.95
C ALA A 14 -10.28 21.09 23.30
N GLU A 15 -9.56 20.00 23.61
CA GLU A 15 -8.77 19.86 24.84
C GLU A 15 -7.58 20.83 24.88
N GLN A 16 -7.01 21.17 23.72
CA GLN A 16 -5.91 22.14 23.57
C GLN A 16 -6.37 23.60 23.41
N GLY A 17 -7.68 23.86 23.31
CA GLY A 17 -8.23 25.20 23.09
C GLY A 17 -7.99 25.77 21.69
N LEU A 18 -7.80 24.90 20.69
CA LEU A 18 -7.50 25.20 19.29
C LEU A 18 -8.67 24.86 18.35
N SER A 19 -9.91 25.02 18.82
CA SER A 19 -11.10 24.66 18.03
C SER A 19 -11.29 25.51 16.77
N GLU A 20 -10.65 26.68 16.69
CA GLU A 20 -10.70 27.59 15.55
C GLU A 20 -10.05 27.02 14.28
N VAL A 21 -9.08 26.12 14.41
CA VAL A 21 -8.39 25.46 13.26
C VAL A 21 -8.98 24.09 12.93
N GLU A 22 -10.04 23.66 13.64
CA GLU A 22 -10.69 22.35 13.43
C GLU A 22 -11.06 22.12 11.96
N GLN A 23 -11.76 23.10 11.36
CA GLN A 23 -12.24 22.95 9.99
C GLN A 23 -11.07 22.85 9.01
N GLU A 24 -10.04 23.67 9.17
CA GLU A 24 -8.87 23.68 8.29
C GLU A 24 -8.13 22.34 8.34
N ILE A 25 -7.93 21.76 9.54
CA ILE A 25 -7.27 20.46 9.69
C ILE A 25 -8.14 19.32 9.14
N VAL A 26 -9.45 19.32 9.40
CA VAL A 26 -10.34 18.25 8.91
C VAL A 26 -10.46 18.27 7.38
N GLU A 27 -10.39 19.44 6.75
CA GLU A 27 -10.44 19.59 5.29
C GLU A 27 -9.14 19.15 4.59
N THR A 28 -8.01 19.05 5.30
CA THR A 28 -6.74 18.56 4.73
C THR A 28 -6.57 17.05 4.81
N LEU A 29 -7.46 16.36 5.54
CA LEU A 29 -7.42 14.91 5.65
C LEU A 29 -7.58 14.21 4.30
N VAL A 30 -6.74 13.22 4.06
CA VAL A 30 -6.69 12.47 2.80
C VAL A 30 -7.34 11.10 3.00
N PRO A 31 -8.24 10.66 2.11
CA PRO A 31 -8.80 9.32 2.19
C PRO A 31 -7.73 8.25 1.90
N CYS A 32 -7.76 7.18 2.68
CA CYS A 32 -6.97 5.97 2.46
C CYS A 32 -7.84 4.73 2.69
N LEU A 33 -7.40 3.59 2.18
CA LEU A 33 -7.93 2.29 2.54
C LEU A 33 -6.95 1.61 3.47
N VAL A 34 -7.31 1.48 4.74
CA VAL A 34 -6.63 0.59 5.67
C VAL A 34 -6.91 -0.85 5.24
N ILE A 35 -5.86 -1.64 5.09
CA ILE A 35 -5.95 -3.05 4.71
C ILE A 35 -5.83 -3.89 5.97
N GLU A 36 -6.87 -4.66 6.26
CA GLU A 36 -6.91 -5.54 7.43
C GLU A 36 -6.97 -6.98 6.95
N THR A 37 -6.26 -7.85 7.65
CA THR A 37 -6.30 -9.28 7.35
C THR A 37 -7.50 -9.95 8.00
N THR A 38 -8.02 -11.00 7.38
CA THR A 38 -9.25 -11.68 7.82
C THR A 38 -9.00 -12.82 8.81
N GLY A 39 -7.75 -13.28 8.95
CA GLY A 39 -7.41 -14.47 9.75
C GLY A 39 -7.67 -15.79 9.02
N GLU A 40 -8.04 -15.75 7.73
CA GLU A 40 -8.51 -16.89 6.96
C GLU A 40 -7.99 -16.82 5.51
N GLU A 41 -7.81 -17.97 4.87
CA GLU A 41 -7.52 -18.07 3.43
C GLU A 41 -8.64 -17.41 2.61
N ALA A 42 -8.28 -16.83 1.47
CA ALA A 42 -9.26 -16.12 0.66
C ALA A 42 -9.95 -17.06 -0.32
N VAL A 43 -11.22 -16.78 -0.62
CA VAL A 43 -11.89 -17.45 -1.73
C VAL A 43 -11.27 -17.00 -3.06
N THR A 44 -11.24 -17.90 -4.06
CA THR A 44 -10.69 -17.59 -5.39
C THR A 44 -11.26 -16.29 -5.96
N GLY A 45 -10.36 -15.38 -6.34
CA GLY A 45 -10.71 -14.09 -6.93
C GLY A 45 -11.08 -13.00 -5.92
N ALA A 46 -10.98 -13.26 -4.62
CA ALA A 46 -11.03 -12.21 -3.60
C ALA A 46 -9.67 -11.51 -3.45
N SER A 47 -9.64 -10.37 -2.77
CA SER A 47 -8.38 -9.71 -2.42
C SER A 47 -7.63 -10.50 -1.35
N LYS A 48 -6.31 -10.64 -1.51
CA LYS A 48 -5.44 -11.36 -0.56
C LYS A 48 -3.99 -10.91 -0.60
N PHE A 49 -3.28 -11.19 0.48
CA PHE A 49 -1.82 -11.23 0.55
C PHE A 49 -1.32 -12.66 0.39
N GLY A 50 -0.16 -12.80 -0.25
CA GLY A 50 0.58 -14.04 -0.36
C GLY A 50 -0.20 -15.25 -0.90
N GLY A 51 0.38 -16.42 -0.73
CA GLY A 51 -0.19 -17.66 -1.26
C GLY A 51 -0.12 -17.76 -2.78
N PHE A 52 -1.18 -18.30 -3.39
CA PHE A 52 -1.24 -18.53 -4.83
C PHE A 52 -2.06 -17.44 -5.51
N PRO A 53 -1.52 -16.67 -6.48
CA PRO A 53 -2.34 -15.73 -7.23
C PRO A 53 -3.45 -16.45 -7.98
N ASP A 54 -4.64 -15.89 -7.98
CA ASP A 54 -5.74 -16.34 -8.82
C ASP A 54 -5.62 -15.67 -10.20
N LEU A 55 -5.06 -16.39 -11.16
CA LEU A 55 -4.73 -15.85 -12.48
C LEU A 55 -5.80 -16.23 -13.52
N PRO A 56 -5.99 -15.38 -14.55
CA PRO A 56 -6.67 -15.77 -15.77
C PRO A 56 -5.96 -16.97 -16.43
N PRO A 57 -6.69 -17.85 -17.14
CA PRO A 57 -6.12 -19.06 -17.73
C PRO A 57 -5.10 -18.80 -18.86
N ASP A 58 -5.09 -17.58 -19.41
CA ASP A 58 -4.19 -17.12 -20.45
C ASP A 58 -2.98 -16.32 -19.91
N MET A 59 -2.87 -16.20 -18.59
CA MET A 59 -1.80 -15.46 -17.93
C MET A 59 -0.80 -16.41 -17.28
N ASP A 60 0.43 -16.39 -17.79
CA ASP A 60 1.56 -17.09 -17.18
C ASP A 60 2.00 -16.41 -15.87
N TRP A 61 2.71 -17.17 -15.04
CA TRP A 61 3.34 -16.65 -13.82
C TRP A 61 4.37 -15.56 -14.16
N PRO A 62 4.28 -14.35 -13.59
CA PRO A 62 5.21 -13.26 -13.90
C PRO A 62 6.67 -13.58 -13.55
N SER A 63 7.59 -13.20 -14.43
CA SER A 63 9.03 -13.43 -14.26
C SER A 63 9.85 -12.21 -14.66
N ALA A 64 11.04 -12.06 -14.07
CA ALA A 64 12.03 -11.07 -14.45
C ALA A 64 13.40 -11.76 -14.63
N GLY A 65 14.09 -11.47 -15.73
CA GLY A 65 15.38 -12.10 -16.03
C GLY A 65 15.33 -13.63 -16.13
N GLY A 66 14.17 -14.20 -16.45
CA GLY A 66 13.95 -15.65 -16.51
C GLY A 66 13.73 -16.33 -15.15
N LYS A 67 13.62 -15.57 -14.06
CA LYS A 67 13.28 -16.07 -12.73
C LYS A 67 11.85 -15.70 -12.35
N PRO A 68 11.05 -16.59 -11.76
CA PRO A 68 9.70 -16.28 -11.31
C PRO A 68 9.72 -15.24 -10.19
N LEU A 69 8.78 -14.30 -10.22
CA LEU A 69 8.60 -13.30 -9.17
C LEU A 69 7.75 -13.88 -8.03
N ILE A 70 7.99 -13.41 -6.82
CA ILE A 70 7.17 -13.71 -5.64
C ILE A 70 5.86 -12.94 -5.74
N PHE A 71 4.76 -13.61 -5.43
CA PHE A 71 3.44 -13.00 -5.33
C PHE A 71 3.29 -12.30 -3.98
N ALA A 72 3.07 -10.98 -4.01
CA ALA A 72 2.84 -10.18 -2.80
C ALA A 72 1.34 -10.10 -2.47
N ALA A 73 0.53 -9.69 -3.46
CA ALA A 73 -0.89 -9.43 -3.24
C ALA A 73 -1.68 -9.43 -4.55
N GLN A 74 -2.98 -9.66 -4.44
CA GLN A 74 -3.96 -9.32 -5.47
C GLN A 74 -5.12 -8.53 -4.87
N TYR A 75 -5.66 -7.60 -5.64
CA TYR A 75 -6.90 -6.91 -5.35
C TYR A 75 -7.96 -7.28 -6.36
N ASN A 76 -9.16 -7.59 -5.85
CA ASN A 76 -10.38 -7.51 -6.63
C ASN A 76 -10.86 -6.06 -6.63
N LEU A 77 -10.81 -5.39 -7.77
CA LEU A 77 -11.12 -3.96 -7.83
C LEU A 77 -12.60 -3.64 -7.57
N THR A 78 -13.48 -4.63 -7.66
CA THR A 78 -14.88 -4.47 -7.22
C THR A 78 -14.97 -4.30 -5.70
N GLU A 79 -14.09 -4.98 -4.94
CA GLU A 79 -14.01 -4.85 -3.49
C GLU A 79 -13.43 -3.49 -3.08
N VAL A 80 -12.38 -3.05 -3.79
CA VAL A 80 -11.79 -1.71 -3.62
C VAL A 80 -12.82 -0.62 -3.93
N HIS A 81 -13.54 -0.73 -5.06
CA HIS A 81 -14.58 0.22 -5.45
C HIS A 81 -15.77 0.23 -4.48
N ARG A 82 -16.08 -0.91 -3.86
CA ARG A 82 -17.12 -0.97 -2.81
C ARG A 82 -16.68 -0.24 -1.55
N ALA A 83 -15.40 -0.32 -1.18
CA ALA A 83 -14.85 0.34 0.00
C ALA A 83 -14.71 1.86 -0.22
N ASP A 84 -14.25 2.28 -1.39
CA ASP A 84 -14.18 3.68 -1.80
C ASP A 84 -14.63 3.86 -3.26
N ARG A 85 -15.76 4.53 -3.48
CA ARG A 85 -16.31 4.76 -4.83
C ARG A 85 -15.60 5.86 -5.61
N MET A 86 -14.81 6.69 -4.93
CA MET A 86 -14.10 7.84 -5.50
C MET A 86 -12.63 7.52 -5.80
N ASN A 87 -12.19 6.30 -5.50
CA ASN A 87 -10.83 5.86 -5.74
C ASN A 87 -10.47 5.93 -7.24
N PRO A 88 -9.19 6.12 -7.59
CA PRO A 88 -8.76 6.34 -8.97
C PRO A 88 -8.55 5.07 -9.81
N LEU A 89 -8.72 3.85 -9.25
CA LEU A 89 -8.58 2.60 -9.99
C LEU A 89 -9.79 2.32 -10.89
N PRO A 90 -9.64 1.41 -11.88
CA PRO A 90 -10.78 0.81 -12.56
C PRO A 90 -11.81 0.24 -11.57
N ASP A 91 -13.09 0.25 -11.94
CA ASP A 91 -14.20 -0.18 -11.08
C ASP A 91 -14.34 -1.71 -10.95
N ARG A 92 -13.59 -2.46 -11.77
CA ARG A 92 -13.59 -3.92 -11.84
C ARG A 92 -12.25 -4.46 -12.33
N GLY A 93 -12.13 -5.78 -12.34
CA GLY A 93 -10.92 -6.49 -12.74
C GLY A 93 -10.01 -6.81 -11.55
N MET A 94 -8.82 -7.29 -11.87
CA MET A 94 -7.83 -7.71 -10.89
C MET A 94 -6.55 -6.90 -11.04
N LEU A 95 -5.98 -6.51 -9.91
CA LEU A 95 -4.67 -5.87 -9.82
C LEU A 95 -3.74 -6.79 -9.04
N TYR A 96 -2.58 -7.10 -9.59
CA TYR A 96 -1.62 -8.04 -9.01
C TYR A 96 -0.28 -7.36 -8.75
N PHE A 97 0.37 -7.76 -7.66
CA PHE A 97 1.66 -7.23 -7.22
C PHE A 97 2.68 -8.37 -7.09
N PHE A 98 3.79 -8.24 -7.80
CA PHE A 98 4.86 -9.23 -7.83
C PHE A 98 6.23 -8.56 -7.63
N LEU A 99 7.16 -9.24 -6.97
CA LEU A 99 8.53 -8.74 -6.75
C LEU A 99 9.57 -9.86 -6.69
N ALA A 100 10.83 -9.54 -6.98
CA ALA A 100 11.91 -10.52 -7.00
C ALA A 100 12.32 -10.90 -5.58
N GLY A 101 12.27 -12.21 -5.30
CA GLY A 101 12.64 -12.77 -4.00
C GLY A 101 14.13 -12.69 -3.68
N ASP A 102 14.98 -12.87 -4.69
CA ASP A 102 16.42 -12.81 -4.51
C ASP A 102 16.89 -11.44 -3.98
N ASP A 103 16.21 -10.38 -4.40
CA ASP A 103 16.53 -9.01 -3.99
C ASP A 103 16.18 -8.75 -2.51
N LEU A 104 15.09 -9.36 -2.02
CA LEU A 104 14.68 -9.34 -0.60
C LEU A 104 15.61 -10.15 0.29
N LEU A 105 16.00 -11.35 -0.16
CA LEU A 105 16.77 -12.33 0.61
C LEU A 105 18.28 -12.04 0.63
N TRP A 106 18.83 -11.49 -0.45
CA TRP A 106 20.27 -11.31 -0.64
C TRP A 106 20.74 -9.85 -0.65
N GLY A 107 19.83 -8.91 -0.40
CA GLY A 107 20.18 -7.50 -0.16
C GLY A 107 20.62 -6.75 -1.41
N ALA A 108 19.90 -6.94 -2.52
CA ALA A 108 20.09 -6.09 -3.69
C ALA A 108 19.97 -4.60 -3.32
N PRO A 109 20.62 -3.69 -4.09
CA PRO A 109 20.37 -2.27 -3.96
C PRO A 109 18.86 -2.00 -4.04
N ARG A 110 18.33 -1.21 -3.10
CA ARG A 110 16.87 -1.02 -2.92
C ARG A 110 16.20 -0.41 -4.17
N ASP A 111 16.97 0.27 -4.99
CA ASP A 111 16.59 0.88 -6.27
C ASP A 111 16.71 -0.07 -7.48
N ALA A 112 17.11 -1.33 -7.26
CA ALA A 112 17.28 -2.34 -8.30
C ALA A 112 16.35 -3.55 -8.15
N VAL A 113 15.41 -3.52 -7.19
CA VAL A 113 14.49 -4.63 -6.95
C VAL A 113 13.58 -4.78 -8.18
N SER A 114 13.61 -5.96 -8.82
CA SER A 114 12.70 -6.22 -9.93
C SER A 114 11.28 -6.48 -9.42
N PHE A 115 10.28 -5.87 -10.04
CA PHE A 115 8.87 -6.03 -9.67
C PHE A 115 7.95 -5.87 -10.88
N GLN A 116 6.70 -6.29 -10.73
CA GLN A 116 5.64 -6.03 -11.71
C GLN A 116 4.32 -5.75 -11.01
N VAL A 117 3.60 -4.73 -11.51
CA VAL A 117 2.21 -4.47 -11.17
C VAL A 117 1.37 -4.70 -12.41
N LEU A 118 0.37 -5.58 -12.32
CA LEU A 118 -0.37 -6.05 -13.48
C LEU A 118 -1.87 -5.85 -13.28
N TYR A 119 -2.51 -5.16 -14.21
CA TYR A 119 -3.96 -5.03 -14.28
C TYR A 119 -4.56 -5.94 -15.35
N ARG A 120 -5.67 -6.61 -15.03
CA ARG A 120 -6.47 -7.41 -15.96
C ARG A 120 -7.96 -7.09 -15.78
N ASP A 121 -8.62 -6.66 -16.85
CA ASP A 121 -10.08 -6.54 -16.89
C ASP A 121 -10.70 -7.94 -17.09
N VAL A 122 -10.83 -8.69 -16.00
CA VAL A 122 -11.29 -10.09 -15.97
C VAL A 122 -12.35 -10.30 -14.90
N ASP A 123 -13.25 -11.24 -15.16
CA ASP A 123 -14.25 -11.66 -14.17
C ASP A 123 -13.61 -12.61 -13.13
N PRO A 124 -13.73 -12.33 -11.82
CA PRO A 124 -13.18 -13.17 -10.76
C PRO A 124 -13.62 -14.65 -10.84
N SER A 125 -14.81 -14.95 -11.38
CA SER A 125 -15.30 -16.31 -11.53
C SER A 125 -14.54 -17.15 -12.57
N GLY A 126 -13.80 -16.49 -13.47
CA GLY A 126 -12.94 -17.15 -14.46
C GLY A 126 -11.53 -17.46 -13.96
N LEU A 127 -11.16 -16.96 -12.79
CA LEU A 127 -9.82 -17.11 -12.23
C LEU A 127 -9.62 -18.49 -11.61
N ARG A 128 -8.36 -18.89 -11.53
CA ARG A 128 -7.94 -20.12 -10.86
C ARG A 128 -6.64 -19.88 -10.10
N PRO A 129 -6.45 -20.51 -8.93
CA PRO A 129 -5.16 -20.52 -8.29
C PRO A 129 -4.08 -21.00 -9.26
N ALA A 130 -3.02 -20.21 -9.43
CA ALA A 130 -1.91 -20.55 -10.29
C ALA A 130 -1.14 -21.77 -9.75
N ILE A 131 -0.41 -22.44 -10.63
CA ILE A 131 0.50 -23.52 -10.24
C ILE A 131 1.86 -22.88 -9.90
N TYR A 132 2.42 -23.20 -8.72
CA TYR A 132 3.75 -22.73 -8.34
C TYR A 132 4.81 -23.16 -9.36
N PRO A 133 5.66 -22.23 -9.85
CA PRO A 133 6.88 -22.60 -10.56
C PRO A 133 7.81 -23.44 -9.67
N ASP A 134 8.45 -24.46 -10.25
CA ASP A 134 9.34 -25.38 -9.50
C ASP A 134 10.57 -24.66 -8.91
N ASP A 135 10.99 -23.56 -9.53
CA ASP A 135 12.18 -22.77 -9.20
C ASP A 135 11.90 -21.54 -8.32
N LEU A 136 10.65 -21.35 -7.86
CA LEU A 136 10.30 -20.27 -6.94
C LEU A 136 10.76 -20.60 -5.50
N PRO A 137 11.46 -19.68 -4.80
CA PRO A 137 11.88 -19.87 -3.41
C PRO A 137 10.68 -19.81 -2.47
N ARG A 138 10.21 -20.98 -2.04
CA ARG A 138 9.00 -21.11 -1.20
C ARG A 138 9.14 -20.43 0.15
N GLU A 139 10.35 -20.39 0.70
CA GLU A 139 10.64 -19.77 2.00
C GLU A 139 10.49 -18.25 2.00
N ALA A 140 10.48 -17.64 0.81
CA ALA A 140 10.32 -16.19 0.64
C ALA A 140 8.88 -15.80 0.25
N CYS A 141 8.00 -16.77 0.01
CA CYS A 141 6.62 -16.51 -0.33
C CYS A 141 5.81 -16.25 0.94
N PRO A 142 5.17 -15.07 1.08
CA PRO A 142 4.30 -14.82 2.24
C PRO A 142 3.13 -15.81 2.24
N PRO A 143 2.66 -16.25 3.42
CA PRO A 143 1.51 -17.14 3.52
C PRO A 143 0.25 -16.47 2.99
N GLU A 144 -0.73 -17.28 2.59
CA GLU A 144 -2.00 -16.76 2.13
C GLU A 144 -2.77 -16.12 3.28
N GLN A 145 -3.28 -14.92 3.04
CA GLN A 145 -4.18 -14.25 3.95
C GLN A 145 -5.20 -13.41 3.22
N GLY A 146 -6.48 -13.68 3.45
CA GLY A 146 -7.57 -12.84 2.97
C GLY A 146 -7.47 -11.44 3.55
N ILE A 147 -7.83 -10.43 2.75
CA ILE A 147 -7.80 -9.03 3.18
C ILE A 147 -9.14 -8.33 2.95
N ARG A 148 -9.35 -7.27 3.71
CA ARG A 148 -10.49 -6.36 3.56
C ARG A 148 -10.03 -4.92 3.61
N PHE A 149 -10.74 -4.07 2.88
CA PHE A 149 -10.48 -2.63 2.85
C PHE A 149 -11.44 -1.89 3.77
N ARG A 150 -10.90 -0.97 4.56
CA ARG A 150 -11.66 -0.02 5.36
C ARG A 150 -11.27 1.39 4.96
N LEU A 151 -12.24 2.16 4.47
CA LEU A 151 -12.04 3.57 4.18
C LEU A 151 -11.86 4.35 5.48
N GLU A 152 -10.74 5.05 5.57
CA GLU A 152 -10.40 5.95 6.65
C GLU A 152 -9.85 7.26 6.07
N LYS A 153 -9.60 8.20 6.96
CA LYS A 153 -8.90 9.44 6.64
C LYS A 153 -7.63 9.52 7.47
N THR A 154 -6.53 9.90 6.83
CA THR A 154 -5.24 10.12 7.46
C THR A 154 -4.86 11.59 7.36
N LEU A 155 -3.95 12.00 8.23
CA LEU A 155 -3.35 13.32 8.12
C LEU A 155 -2.52 13.39 6.82
N PRO A 156 -2.46 14.56 6.17
CA PRO A 156 -1.48 14.78 5.11
C PRO A 156 -0.07 14.75 5.70
N ASP A 157 0.93 14.40 4.90
CA ASP A 157 2.31 14.65 5.27
C ASP A 157 2.57 16.16 5.13
N VAL A 158 2.83 16.80 6.25
CA VAL A 158 3.12 18.22 6.32
C VAL A 158 4.61 18.36 6.61
N GLU A 159 5.35 18.92 5.65
CA GLU A 159 6.75 19.29 5.89
C GLU A 159 6.82 20.28 7.05
N VAL A 160 7.44 19.83 8.13
CA VAL A 160 7.66 20.65 9.31
C VAL A 160 8.74 21.68 8.97
N SER A 161 8.35 22.95 8.89
CA SER A 161 9.31 24.05 8.70
C SER A 161 10.07 24.36 10.00
N GLU A 162 11.32 24.81 9.90
CA GLU A 162 12.11 25.28 11.06
C GLU A 162 11.49 26.51 11.76
N GLU A 163 10.53 27.19 11.11
CA GLU A 163 9.82 28.35 11.63
C GLU A 163 8.59 27.98 12.47
N MET A 164 8.27 26.69 12.57
CA MET A 164 7.12 26.21 13.33
C MET A 164 7.38 26.38 14.83
N ASP A 165 6.42 26.95 15.57
CA ASP A 165 6.57 27.12 17.02
C ASP A 165 6.36 25.80 17.78
N ALA A 166 6.83 25.73 19.02
CA ALA A 166 6.76 24.51 19.84
C ALA A 166 5.33 23.99 20.04
N LEU A 167 4.33 24.87 20.03
CA LEU A 167 2.92 24.48 20.18
C LEU A 167 2.43 23.69 18.96
N TRP A 168 2.83 24.12 17.76
CA TRP A 168 2.53 23.38 16.53
C TRP A 168 3.25 22.04 16.45
N TYR A 169 4.50 21.97 16.92
CA TYR A 169 5.22 20.70 17.03
C TYR A 169 4.49 19.70 17.94
N ASP A 170 4.12 20.13 19.16
CA ASP A 170 3.42 19.28 20.13
C ASP A 170 2.03 18.85 19.61
N LEU A 171 1.34 19.73 18.87
CA LEU A 171 0.07 19.40 18.23
C LEU A 171 0.25 18.37 17.12
N MET A 172 1.25 18.54 16.25
CA MET A 172 1.54 17.59 15.17
C MET A 172 1.88 16.21 15.73
N ASP A 173 2.70 16.14 16.77
CA ASP A 173 3.05 14.89 17.45
C ASP A 173 1.79 14.17 17.97
N GLN A 174 0.94 14.89 18.70
CA GLN A 174 -0.34 14.34 19.20
C GLN A 174 -1.29 13.94 18.06
N LEU A 175 -1.35 14.72 16.98
CA LEU A 175 -2.17 14.39 15.80
C LEU A 175 -1.68 13.09 15.15
N TYR A 176 -0.37 12.87 15.03
CA TYR A 176 0.18 11.60 14.56
C TYR A 176 -0.10 10.43 15.51
N GLU A 177 -0.10 10.66 16.83
CA GLU A 177 -0.50 9.63 17.81
C GLU A 177 -1.98 9.20 17.66
N LEU A 178 -2.88 10.11 17.26
CA LEU A 178 -4.31 9.82 17.09
C LEU A 178 -4.62 8.76 16.03
N GLU A 179 -3.72 8.59 15.05
CA GLU A 179 -3.90 7.59 14.01
C GLU A 179 -3.98 6.18 14.59
N GLU A 180 -3.64 5.96 15.88
CA GLU A 180 -3.77 4.69 16.62
C GLU A 180 -3.39 3.52 15.71
N ARG A 181 -2.32 3.72 14.95
CA ARG A 181 -1.97 2.82 13.86
C ARG A 181 -1.59 1.49 14.51
N SER A 182 -2.15 0.39 14.00
CA SER A 182 -1.83 -0.95 14.49
C SER A 182 -0.33 -1.19 14.41
N ALA A 183 0.17 -2.21 15.11
CA ALA A 183 1.59 -2.58 15.05
C ALA A 183 2.08 -2.81 13.60
N THR A 184 1.18 -3.15 12.67
CA THR A 184 1.47 -3.34 11.24
C THR A 184 0.68 -2.38 10.35
N HIS A 185 1.34 -1.82 9.33
CA HIS A 185 0.83 -0.73 8.48
C HIS A 185 0.59 -1.15 7.03
N HIS A 186 -0.55 -1.81 6.77
CA HIS A 186 -0.99 -2.11 5.40
C HIS A 186 -2.03 -1.09 4.92
N GLN A 187 -1.80 -0.46 3.78
CA GLN A 187 -2.74 0.51 3.20
C GLN A 187 -2.71 0.55 1.67
N ALA A 188 -3.80 1.05 1.09
CA ALA A 188 -3.85 1.53 -0.28
C ALA A 188 -4.34 2.98 -0.28
N PHE A 189 -3.84 3.79 -1.21
CA PHE A 189 -4.09 5.23 -1.27
C PHE A 189 -3.66 5.98 -0.01
N GLY A 190 -3.99 7.27 0.06
CA GLY A 190 -3.49 8.17 1.08
C GLY A 190 -1.99 8.39 0.99
N GLN A 191 -1.44 8.89 2.09
CA GLN A 191 -0.04 9.20 2.22
C GLN A 191 0.72 7.97 2.74
N PRO A 192 1.82 7.54 2.07
CA PRO A 192 2.61 6.43 2.55
C PRO A 192 3.31 6.76 3.87
N LEU A 193 3.45 5.75 4.72
CA LEU A 193 4.37 5.81 5.86
C LEU A 193 5.80 5.76 5.32
N SER A 194 6.58 6.79 5.64
CA SER A 194 8.00 6.87 5.31
C SER A 194 8.83 6.61 6.57
N LEU A 195 9.67 5.56 6.54
CA LEU A 195 10.63 5.25 7.60
C LEU A 195 11.95 6.02 7.43
N GLU A 196 12.34 6.31 6.19
CA GLU A 196 13.61 6.99 5.88
C GLU A 196 13.40 8.31 5.14
N ALA A 197 13.10 8.23 3.84
CA ALA A 197 12.87 9.39 2.99
C ALA A 197 11.42 9.39 2.48
N ASP A 198 10.89 10.53 2.05
CA ASP A 198 9.57 10.56 1.40
C ASP A 198 9.50 9.53 0.25
N VAL A 199 8.51 8.65 0.33
CA VAL A 199 8.30 7.56 -0.63
C VAL A 199 8.03 8.14 -2.02
N PHE A 200 7.23 9.20 -2.15
CA PHE A 200 6.93 9.78 -3.46
C PHE A 200 8.13 10.52 -4.05
N ALA A 201 8.93 11.21 -3.24
CA ALA A 201 10.22 11.79 -3.65
C ALA A 201 11.20 10.72 -4.12
N THR A 202 11.20 9.56 -3.47
CA THR A 202 12.01 8.41 -3.88
C THR A 202 11.53 7.87 -5.23
N CYS A 203 10.21 7.77 -5.45
CA CYS A 203 9.64 7.38 -6.73
C CYS A 203 10.05 8.34 -7.87
N ARG A 204 9.97 9.66 -7.63
CA ARG A 204 10.41 10.68 -8.59
C ARG A 204 11.89 10.52 -8.95
N ARG A 205 12.74 10.27 -7.96
CA ARG A 205 14.18 10.07 -8.14
C ARG A 205 14.50 8.80 -8.94
N GLN A 206 13.84 7.69 -8.62
CA GLN A 206 14.09 6.39 -9.27
C GLN A 206 13.58 6.37 -10.72
N THR A 207 12.40 6.94 -10.97
CA THR A 207 11.77 6.92 -12.30
C THR A 207 12.19 8.10 -13.18
N GLY A 208 12.74 9.18 -12.60
CA GLY A 208 13.02 10.43 -13.29
C GLY A 208 11.77 11.23 -13.66
N LYS A 209 10.57 10.83 -13.21
CA LYS A 209 9.32 11.55 -13.47
C LYS A 209 9.21 12.76 -12.54
N GLU A 210 9.13 13.96 -13.11
CA GLU A 210 9.02 15.22 -12.34
C GLU A 210 7.58 15.53 -11.87
N THR A 211 6.62 14.64 -12.09
CA THR A 211 5.23 14.84 -11.64
C THR A 211 5.12 14.76 -10.11
N PRO A 212 4.44 15.72 -9.46
CA PRO A 212 4.19 15.66 -8.02
C PRO A 212 3.10 14.64 -7.67
N ASP A 213 2.20 14.32 -8.61
CA ASP A 213 1.00 13.53 -8.34
C ASP A 213 1.29 12.03 -8.45
N TRP A 214 1.55 11.43 -7.29
CA TRP A 214 1.72 9.99 -7.11
C TRP A 214 0.57 9.40 -6.30
N VAL A 215 0.29 8.14 -6.57
CA VAL A 215 -0.75 7.35 -5.90
C VAL A 215 -0.09 6.12 -5.31
N LEU A 216 -0.29 5.90 -4.02
CA LEU A 216 0.07 4.66 -3.35
C LEU A 216 -0.96 3.57 -3.71
N LEU A 217 -0.53 2.50 -4.38
CA LEU A 217 -1.39 1.38 -4.74
C LEU A 217 -1.44 0.34 -3.61
N LEU A 218 -0.30 0.04 -3.01
CA LEU A 218 -0.15 -0.89 -1.91
C LEU A 218 1.06 -0.49 -1.09
N GLN A 219 0.86 -0.30 0.20
CA GLN A 219 1.90 -0.33 1.20
C GLN A 219 1.72 -1.59 2.04
N MET A 220 2.80 -2.34 2.21
CA MET A 220 2.81 -3.61 2.91
C MET A 220 3.96 -3.62 3.90
N ASP A 221 3.61 -3.54 5.18
CA ASP A 221 4.55 -3.64 6.29
C ASP A 221 5.05 -5.07 6.48
N SER A 222 6.16 -5.23 7.19
CA SER A 222 6.53 -6.54 7.73
C SER A 222 5.59 -6.86 8.89
N ASP A 223 5.05 -8.07 8.92
CA ASP A 223 4.11 -8.54 9.93
C ASP A 223 4.55 -9.92 10.43
N GLU A 224 5.05 -9.96 11.65
CA GLU A 224 5.52 -11.20 12.29
C GLU A 224 4.37 -12.19 12.51
N GLU A 225 3.15 -11.71 12.79
CA GLU A 225 1.99 -12.58 13.01
C GLU A 225 1.58 -13.29 11.71
N LEU A 226 1.85 -12.65 10.57
CA LEU A 226 1.58 -13.17 9.24
C LEU A 226 2.81 -13.83 8.58
N GLU A 227 3.89 -14.08 9.33
CA GLU A 227 5.17 -14.60 8.81
C GLU A 227 5.65 -13.84 7.56
N MET A 228 5.34 -12.55 7.49
CA MET A 228 5.59 -11.70 6.33
C MET A 228 6.75 -10.77 6.66
N ALA A 229 7.93 -11.06 6.11
CA ALA A 229 9.13 -10.29 6.40
C ALA A 229 9.77 -9.72 5.13
N TRP A 230 9.94 -8.40 5.08
CA TRP A 230 10.60 -7.70 3.99
C TRP A 230 12.02 -7.29 4.40
N GLY A 231 12.92 -8.27 4.49
CA GLY A 231 14.26 -8.05 5.05
C GLY A 231 14.24 -7.93 6.58
N ARG A 232 14.96 -6.96 7.15
CA ARG A 232 14.93 -6.67 8.61
C ARG A 232 13.81 -5.66 8.90
N PHE A 233 12.55 -6.11 8.93
CA PHE A 233 11.40 -5.25 9.28
C PHE A 233 11.21 -4.05 8.34
N GLY A 234 11.21 -4.32 7.03
CA GLY A 234 11.00 -3.30 6.02
C GLY A 234 9.54 -3.10 5.64
N ILE A 235 9.27 -1.98 4.97
CA ILE A 235 7.98 -1.66 4.35
C ILE A 235 8.15 -1.57 2.83
N LEU A 236 7.22 -2.19 2.10
CA LEU A 236 7.13 -2.10 0.65
C LEU A 236 6.05 -1.10 0.27
N SER A 237 6.34 -0.21 -0.67
CA SER A 237 5.39 0.76 -1.22
C SER A 237 5.38 0.70 -2.74
N PHE A 238 4.31 0.13 -3.31
CA PHE A 238 4.00 0.18 -4.73
C PHE A 238 3.24 1.46 -5.03
N CYS A 239 3.85 2.32 -5.83
CA CYS A 239 3.29 3.61 -6.22
C CYS A 239 3.16 3.70 -7.74
N ILE A 240 2.33 4.61 -8.21
CA ILE A 240 2.19 4.90 -9.64
C ILE A 240 1.93 6.40 -9.84
N SER A 241 2.39 6.97 -10.94
CA SER A 241 2.00 8.34 -11.27
C SER A 241 0.51 8.41 -11.58
N ARG A 242 -0.14 9.54 -11.27
CA ARG A 242 -1.57 9.71 -11.59
C ARG A 242 -1.84 9.60 -13.10
N GLU A 243 -0.91 10.04 -13.94
CA GLU A 243 -1.04 9.94 -15.39
C GLU A 243 -1.02 8.47 -15.86
N ASP A 244 -0.05 7.68 -15.39
CA ASP A 244 0.07 6.26 -15.76
C ASP A 244 -1.13 5.46 -15.26
N LEU A 245 -1.61 5.77 -14.06
CA LEU A 245 -2.82 5.16 -13.50
C LEU A 245 -4.05 5.40 -14.39
N LEU A 246 -4.30 6.66 -14.76
CA LEU A 246 -5.45 7.04 -15.57
C LEU A 246 -5.35 6.53 -17.02
N THR A 247 -4.14 6.24 -17.51
CA THR A 247 -3.89 5.66 -18.83
C THR A 247 -3.71 4.14 -18.81
N GLY A 248 -3.81 3.50 -17.63
CA GLY A 248 -3.74 2.06 -17.48
C GLY A 248 -2.34 1.45 -17.64
N ARG A 249 -1.28 2.27 -17.54
CA ARG A 249 0.13 1.85 -17.65
C ARG A 249 0.65 1.32 -16.31
N PHE A 250 0.10 0.22 -15.81
CA PHE A 250 0.50 -0.34 -14.52
C PHE A 250 1.95 -0.89 -14.52
N ASP A 251 2.51 -1.17 -15.69
CA ASP A 251 3.92 -1.50 -15.89
C ASP A 251 4.88 -0.32 -15.62
N GLU A 252 4.36 0.90 -15.54
CA GLU A 252 5.09 2.13 -15.21
C GLU A 252 5.07 2.47 -13.71
N ALA A 253 4.61 1.54 -12.87
CA ALA A 253 4.63 1.65 -11.42
C ALA A 253 6.07 1.77 -10.87
N CYS A 254 6.20 2.12 -9.60
CA CYS A 254 7.44 2.26 -8.86
C CYS A 254 7.35 1.48 -7.55
N LEU A 255 8.40 0.75 -7.17
CA LEU A 255 8.51 0.08 -5.88
C LEU A 255 9.56 0.79 -5.02
N VAL A 256 9.15 1.22 -3.84
CA VAL A 256 10.05 1.76 -2.81
C VAL A 256 10.09 0.79 -1.65
N MET A 257 11.30 0.37 -1.27
CA MET A 257 11.56 -0.43 -0.08
C MET A 257 12.29 0.42 0.96
N GLN A 258 11.74 0.51 2.16
CA GLN A 258 12.40 1.15 3.31
C GLN A 258 12.54 0.17 4.46
N ARG A 259 13.51 0.40 5.35
CA ARG A 259 13.79 -0.46 6.51
C ARG A 259 14.16 0.46 7.67
N ASP A 260 13.79 0.09 8.88
CA ASP A 260 14.27 0.72 10.12
C ASP A 260 15.72 0.27 10.44
#